data_AF-A0A2S3R6N4-F1
#
_entry.id   AF-A0A2S3R6N4-F1
#
_cell.length_a   1.000
_cell.length_b   1.000
_cell.length_c   1.000
_cell.angle_alpha   90.00
_cell.angle_beta   90.00
_cell.angle_gamma   90.00
#
_symmetry.space_group_name_H-M   'P 1'
#
loop_
_entity.id
_entity.type
_entity.pdbx_description
1 polymer ?
#
loop_
_entity_poly.entity_id
_entity_poly.type
_entity_poly.pdbx_seq_one_letter_code
_entity_poly.pdbx_strand_id
1 'polypeptide(L)'
;MSFLLSFASRTASRDRLHIFTTNYDRLIEWAADMAGIRLMDRFVGSLNPIFRSSRIELDMHYNPPGIRGEPRYLEGLARYTKLHGSLDWSYKNRHVRKVAVPFGAPSFEPYFLEPTNCLIFPNAAKDRETSEFPYVELFRDFAAATCRPNTVLVCYGYGFGDEHINRVIEDMLSIPSTHLVIISIDNPGNRISNFYERVGRSDQISLMIGFPFAEITNLVDTFLPKPAIDLTTQKVQEIITSRGWDKKTSKEDLSDDSNQLGELI
;
A
#
# COMPACT_ATOMS: atom_id res chain seq x y z
N MET A 1 8.91 -1.48 -6.73
CA MET A 1 8.07 -2.57 -7.28
C MET A 1 8.25 -3.87 -6.49
N SER A 2 9.47 -4.38 -6.40
CA SER A 2 9.80 -5.64 -5.70
C SER A 2 9.39 -5.66 -4.22
N PHE A 3 9.41 -4.53 -3.52
CA PHE A 3 8.93 -4.41 -2.14
C PHE A 3 7.50 -4.95 -1.95
N LEU A 4 6.53 -4.45 -2.72
CA LEU A 4 5.14 -4.89 -2.59
C LEU A 4 4.97 -6.37 -2.99
N LEU A 5 5.73 -6.84 -3.98
CA LEU A 5 5.69 -8.22 -4.44
C LEU A 5 6.18 -9.21 -3.37
N SER A 6 7.21 -8.87 -2.59
CA SER A 6 7.67 -9.71 -1.48
C SER A 6 6.58 -9.99 -0.44
N PHE A 7 5.61 -9.07 -0.27
CA PHE A 7 4.48 -9.27 0.64
C PHE A 7 3.22 -9.80 -0.03
N ALA A 8 2.99 -9.46 -1.31
CA ALA A 8 1.80 -9.85 -2.05
C ALA A 8 1.88 -11.28 -2.63
N SER A 9 3.09 -11.84 -2.78
CA SER A 9 3.34 -13.22 -3.23
C SER A 9 3.00 -14.26 -2.15
N ARG A 10 1.71 -14.34 -1.80
CA ARG A 10 1.17 -15.29 -0.82
C ARG A 10 0.40 -16.38 -1.53
N THR A 11 0.47 -17.61 -1.01
CA THR A 11 -0.37 -18.70 -1.52
C THR A 11 -1.85 -18.35 -1.33
N ALA A 12 -2.67 -18.73 -2.30
CA ALA A 12 -4.11 -18.49 -2.31
C ALA A 12 -4.86 -19.04 -1.08
N SER A 13 -4.25 -19.98 -0.35
CA SER A 13 -4.78 -20.59 0.88
C SER A 13 -4.53 -19.78 2.16
N ARG A 14 -3.69 -18.74 2.09
CA ARG A 14 -3.41 -17.86 3.22
C ARG A 14 -4.25 -16.59 3.12
N ASP A 15 -4.52 -15.98 4.26
CA ASP A 15 -5.16 -14.67 4.31
C ASP A 15 -4.41 -13.65 3.43
N ARG A 16 -5.21 -12.79 2.82
CA ARG A 16 -4.74 -11.71 1.95
C ARG A 16 -3.77 -10.80 2.70
N LEU A 17 -2.87 -10.17 1.95
CA LEU A 17 -2.11 -9.05 2.48
C LEU A 17 -3.07 -7.88 2.78
N HIS A 18 -2.95 -7.31 3.97
CA HIS A 18 -3.59 -6.04 4.31
C HIS A 18 -2.52 -4.95 4.35
N ILE A 19 -2.71 -3.91 3.55
CA ILE A 19 -1.85 -2.73 3.50
C ILE A 19 -2.61 -1.59 4.15
N PHE A 20 -2.07 -1.11 5.27
CA PHE A 20 -2.51 0.11 5.93
C PHE A 20 -1.47 1.19 5.71
N THR A 21 -1.91 2.42 5.41
CA THR A 21 -1.01 3.57 5.31
C THR A 21 -1.60 4.80 5.96
N THR A 22 -0.73 5.61 6.55
CA THR A 22 -1.00 6.96 7.05
C THR A 22 -0.73 8.02 5.98
N ASN A 23 -0.16 7.64 4.84
CA ASN A 23 0.21 8.57 3.78
C ASN A 23 -1.01 8.95 2.93
N TYR A 24 -1.10 10.23 2.59
CA TYR A 24 -2.18 10.74 1.75
C TYR A 24 -1.93 10.52 0.26
N ASP A 25 -0.65 10.47 -0.13
CA ASP A 25 -0.19 10.28 -1.50
C ASP A 25 -0.65 8.94 -2.08
N ARG A 26 -0.52 8.80 -3.41
CA ARG A 26 -1.01 7.62 -4.14
C ARG A 26 0.10 6.71 -4.68
N LEU A 27 1.27 6.73 -4.05
CA LEU A 27 2.43 5.96 -4.52
C LEU A 27 2.20 4.45 -4.43
N ILE A 28 1.48 3.99 -3.39
CA ILE A 28 1.16 2.56 -3.23
C ILE A 28 0.21 2.09 -4.32
N GLU A 29 -0.83 2.88 -4.63
CA GLU A 29 -1.75 2.55 -5.73
C GLU A 29 -1.04 2.51 -7.06
N TRP A 30 -0.22 3.52 -7.36
CA TRP A 30 0.58 3.53 -8.59
C TRP A 30 1.54 2.33 -8.66
N ALA A 31 2.23 2.01 -7.56
CA ALA A 31 3.13 0.85 -7.51
C ALA A 31 2.40 -0.49 -7.61
N ALA A 32 1.18 -0.59 -7.07
CA ALA A 32 0.33 -1.76 -7.19
C ALA A 32 -0.18 -1.94 -8.62
N ASP A 33 -0.60 -0.85 -9.27
CA ASP A 33 -0.97 -0.85 -10.69
C ASP A 33 0.18 -1.34 -11.55
N MET A 34 1.41 -0.91 -11.24
CA MET A 34 2.62 -1.41 -11.90
C MET A 34 2.86 -2.88 -11.64
N ALA A 35 2.70 -3.31 -10.40
CA ALA A 35 2.92 -4.69 -10.00
C ALA A 35 1.81 -5.65 -10.47
N GLY A 36 0.76 -5.15 -11.13
CA GLY A 36 -0.42 -5.96 -11.43
C GLY A 36 -1.18 -6.41 -10.18
N ILE A 37 -0.94 -5.77 -9.04
CA ILE A 37 -1.61 -6.05 -7.76
C ILE A 37 -2.92 -5.26 -7.73
N ARG A 38 -4.03 -5.97 -7.59
CA ARG A 38 -5.34 -5.35 -7.39
C ARG A 38 -5.52 -4.97 -5.92
N LEU A 39 -5.70 -3.68 -5.67
CA LEU A 39 -6.05 -3.18 -4.35
C LEU A 39 -7.56 -3.23 -4.14
N MET A 40 -7.97 -3.74 -2.99
CA MET A 40 -9.36 -3.75 -2.53
C MET A 40 -9.51 -2.84 -1.32
N ASP A 41 -10.25 -1.76 -1.50
CA ASP A 41 -10.66 -0.87 -0.42
C ASP A 41 -12.18 -0.81 -0.28
N ARG A 42 -12.67 0.12 0.55
CA ARG A 42 -14.09 0.28 0.87
C ARG A 42 -14.89 1.09 -0.14
N PHE A 43 -14.28 1.57 -1.23
CA PHE A 43 -15.00 2.35 -2.22
C PHE A 43 -15.70 1.45 -3.22
N VAL A 44 -16.95 1.79 -3.54
CA VAL A 44 -17.74 1.05 -4.52
C VAL A 44 -18.20 1.95 -5.65
N GLY A 45 -18.06 1.44 -6.87
CA GLY A 45 -18.29 2.15 -8.12
C GLY A 45 -16.97 2.34 -8.86
N SER A 46 -17.04 2.38 -10.20
CA SER A 46 -15.86 2.55 -11.05
C SER A 46 -15.65 4.00 -11.45
N LEU A 47 -16.71 4.72 -11.83
CA LEU A 47 -16.63 6.10 -12.31
C LEU A 47 -16.68 7.13 -11.18
N ASN A 48 -17.54 6.88 -10.18
CA ASN A 48 -17.72 7.76 -9.03
C ASN A 48 -17.70 6.91 -7.75
N PRO A 49 -16.53 6.41 -7.32
CA PRO A 49 -16.45 5.50 -6.18
C PRO A 49 -16.91 6.18 -4.89
N ILE A 50 -17.79 5.52 -4.13
CA ILE A 50 -18.34 6.01 -2.85
C ILE A 50 -17.89 5.10 -1.72
N PHE A 51 -17.40 5.67 -0.62
CA PHE A 51 -17.00 4.93 0.58
C PHE A 51 -18.21 4.26 1.24
N ARG A 52 -18.08 2.97 1.58
CA ARG A 52 -19.08 2.25 2.37
C ARG A 52 -18.66 2.12 3.83
N SER A 53 -19.56 2.53 4.73
CA SER A 53 -19.41 2.30 6.18
C SER A 53 -19.62 0.85 6.58
N SER A 54 -20.46 0.11 5.86
CA SER A 54 -20.74 -1.30 6.13
C SER A 54 -19.48 -2.15 5.96
N ARG A 55 -19.02 -2.81 7.03
CA ARG A 55 -17.96 -3.81 6.96
C ARG A 55 -18.51 -5.08 6.31
N ILE A 56 -18.12 -5.32 5.07
CA ILE A 56 -18.40 -6.57 4.34
C ILE A 56 -17.05 -7.12 3.90
N GLU A 57 -16.75 -8.37 4.25
CA GLU A 57 -15.54 -9.04 3.81
C GLU A 57 -15.71 -9.54 2.38
N LEU A 58 -15.39 -8.67 1.43
CA LEU A 58 -15.37 -8.99 0.01
C LEU A 58 -14.04 -9.65 -0.36
N ASP A 59 -14.10 -10.62 -1.26
CA ASP A 59 -12.94 -11.22 -1.92
C ASP A 59 -13.30 -11.59 -3.36
N MET A 60 -12.28 -11.79 -4.21
CA MET A 60 -12.44 -12.15 -5.61
C MET A 60 -12.02 -13.60 -5.83
N HIS A 61 -12.90 -14.34 -6.51
CA HIS A 61 -12.68 -15.73 -6.88
C HIS A 61 -12.84 -15.90 -8.38
N TYR A 62 -12.19 -16.92 -8.94
CA TYR A 62 -12.37 -17.35 -10.33
C TYR A 62 -12.62 -18.85 -10.39
N ASN A 63 -13.31 -19.28 -11.44
CA ASN A 63 -13.56 -20.68 -11.71
C ASN A 63 -12.59 -21.13 -12.81
N PRO A 64 -11.61 -22.00 -12.51
CA PRO A 64 -10.70 -22.51 -13.53
C PRO A 64 -11.47 -23.31 -14.58
N PRO A 65 -11.20 -23.11 -15.88
CA PRO A 65 -11.88 -23.83 -16.95
C PRO A 65 -11.63 -25.34 -16.86
N GLY A 66 -12.68 -26.14 -17.02
CA GLY A 66 -12.58 -27.61 -17.08
C GLY A 66 -12.52 -28.36 -15.75
N ILE A 67 -12.50 -27.67 -14.61
CA ILE A 67 -12.53 -28.31 -13.29
C ILE A 67 -13.86 -28.01 -12.60
N ARG A 68 -14.65 -29.06 -12.34
CA ARG A 68 -15.79 -29.00 -11.41
C ARG A 68 -15.20 -28.96 -9.99
N GLY A 69 -15.33 -27.85 -9.29
CA GLY A 69 -14.78 -27.68 -7.95
C GLY A 69 -15.08 -26.32 -7.34
N GLU A 70 -14.59 -26.12 -6.11
CA GLU A 70 -14.76 -24.86 -5.38
C GLU A 70 -14.02 -23.70 -6.06
N PRO A 71 -14.60 -22.48 -6.06
CA PRO A 71 -13.95 -21.29 -6.58
C PRO A 71 -12.54 -21.10 -6.03
N ARG A 72 -11.60 -20.65 -6.86
CA ARG A 72 -10.23 -20.36 -6.46
C ARG A 72 -10.07 -18.88 -6.15
N TYR A 73 -9.41 -18.57 -5.05
CA TYR A 73 -9.02 -17.21 -4.73
C TYR A 73 -8.18 -16.60 -5.85
N LEU A 74 -8.52 -15.40 -6.29
CA LEU A 74 -7.75 -14.66 -7.27
C LEU A 74 -6.39 -14.27 -6.68
N GLU A 75 -5.29 -14.57 -7.38
CA GLU A 75 -3.94 -14.16 -6.97
C GLU A 75 -3.70 -12.66 -7.28
N GLY A 76 -2.68 -12.07 -6.65
CA GLY A 76 -2.33 -10.65 -6.89
C GLY A 76 -3.36 -9.67 -6.34
N LEU A 77 -4.02 -10.01 -5.24
CA LEU A 77 -5.03 -9.20 -4.57
C LEU A 77 -4.54 -8.81 -3.17
N ALA A 78 -4.62 -7.52 -2.83
CA ALA A 78 -4.32 -7.03 -1.49
C ALA A 78 -5.44 -6.12 -0.98
N ARG A 79 -5.75 -6.20 0.31
CA ARG A 79 -6.65 -5.25 0.95
C ARG A 79 -5.89 -3.96 1.24
N TYR A 80 -6.54 -2.84 1.04
CA TYR A 80 -5.91 -1.52 1.10
C TYR A 80 -6.74 -0.55 1.91
N THR A 81 -6.10 0.17 2.83
CA THR A 81 -6.78 1.11 3.72
C THR A 81 -5.87 2.30 4.02
N LYS A 82 -6.36 3.51 3.75
CA LYS A 82 -5.69 4.77 4.09
C LYS A 82 -6.28 5.32 5.38
N LEU A 83 -5.57 5.17 6.50
CA LEU A 83 -6.06 5.54 7.83
C LEU A 83 -6.30 7.05 7.98
N HIS A 84 -5.52 7.87 7.29
CA HIS A 84 -5.57 9.32 7.37
C HIS A 84 -6.23 9.98 6.14
N GLY A 85 -6.89 9.19 5.30
CA GLY A 85 -7.53 9.68 4.07
C GLY A 85 -6.57 9.78 2.90
N SER A 86 -6.95 10.53 1.86
CA SER A 86 -6.15 10.65 0.64
C SER A 86 -6.35 11.99 -0.06
N LEU A 87 -5.34 12.39 -0.83
CA LEU A 87 -5.37 13.59 -1.66
C LEU A 87 -6.51 13.60 -2.69
N ASP A 88 -7.06 12.44 -3.06
CA ASP A 88 -8.16 12.33 -4.01
C ASP A 88 -9.52 12.03 -3.36
N TRP A 89 -9.64 12.10 -2.03
CA TRP A 89 -10.90 11.92 -1.34
C TRP A 89 -11.65 13.23 -1.17
N SER A 90 -12.96 13.21 -1.44
CA SER A 90 -13.84 14.36 -1.24
C SER A 90 -15.05 14.01 -0.41
N TYR A 91 -15.36 14.83 0.59
CA TYR A 91 -16.62 14.76 1.34
C TYR A 91 -17.65 15.70 0.74
N LYS A 92 -18.72 15.15 0.16
CA LYS A 92 -19.84 15.94 -0.37
C LYS A 92 -21.15 15.22 -0.11
N ASN A 93 -22.19 15.98 0.26
CA ASN A 93 -23.54 15.46 0.49
C ASN A 93 -23.59 14.28 1.46
N ARG A 94 -22.83 14.35 2.57
CA ARG A 94 -22.70 13.28 3.58
C ARG A 94 -22.06 11.97 3.08
N HIS A 95 -21.39 12.00 1.93
CA HIS A 95 -20.70 10.85 1.36
C HIS A 95 -19.23 11.17 1.12
N VAL A 96 -18.37 10.19 1.36
CA VAL A 96 -16.96 10.24 0.97
C VAL A 96 -16.82 9.61 -0.41
N ARG A 97 -16.15 10.30 -1.33
CA ARG A 97 -15.98 9.90 -2.72
C ARG A 97 -14.53 9.98 -3.13
N LYS A 98 -14.13 9.14 -4.08
CA LYS A 98 -12.87 9.34 -4.80
C LYS A 98 -13.11 10.24 -6.01
N VAL A 99 -12.26 11.24 -6.15
CA VAL A 99 -12.19 12.12 -7.31
C VAL A 99 -11.16 11.55 -8.26
N ALA A 100 -11.47 11.51 -9.56
CA ALA A 100 -10.58 10.98 -10.59
C ALA A 100 -9.44 11.95 -10.92
N VAL A 101 -8.56 12.23 -9.95
CA VAL A 101 -7.35 13.01 -10.16
C VAL A 101 -6.31 12.11 -10.83
N PRO A 102 -5.67 12.50 -11.95
CA PRO A 102 -4.55 11.76 -12.52
C PRO A 102 -3.35 11.70 -11.57
N PHE A 103 -2.57 10.63 -11.63
CA PHE A 103 -1.31 10.57 -10.88
C PHE A 103 -0.30 11.56 -11.49
N GLY A 104 0.33 12.38 -10.65
CA GLY A 104 1.23 13.45 -11.12
C GLY A 104 0.53 14.67 -11.72
N ALA A 105 -0.78 14.86 -11.47
CA ALA A 105 -1.48 16.07 -11.87
C ALA A 105 -0.75 17.31 -11.30
N PRO A 106 -0.52 18.36 -12.12
CA PRO A 106 0.23 19.55 -11.69
C PRO A 106 -0.54 20.40 -10.67
N SER A 107 -1.85 20.18 -10.57
CA SER A 107 -2.77 21.00 -9.80
C SER A 107 -4.06 20.20 -9.51
N PHE A 108 -4.69 20.48 -8.37
CA PHE A 108 -5.93 19.83 -7.91
C PHE A 108 -7.18 20.64 -8.29
N GLU A 109 -7.02 21.93 -8.60
CA GLU A 109 -8.06 22.91 -8.92
C GLU A 109 -9.03 22.44 -10.01
N PRO A 110 -8.61 21.76 -11.10
CA PRO A 110 -9.56 21.26 -12.10
C PRO A 110 -10.50 20.16 -11.58
N TYR A 111 -10.11 19.47 -10.51
CA TYR A 111 -10.80 18.29 -9.99
C TYR A 111 -11.58 18.61 -8.72
N PHE A 112 -11.10 19.56 -7.93
CA PHE A 112 -11.73 20.02 -6.71
C PHE A 112 -12.28 21.43 -6.92
N LEU A 113 -13.60 21.51 -7.12
CA LEU A 113 -14.32 22.80 -7.17
C LEU A 113 -14.18 23.61 -5.87
N GLU A 114 -13.96 22.93 -4.75
CA GLU A 114 -13.80 23.52 -3.41
C GLU A 114 -12.75 22.72 -2.63
N PRO A 115 -11.58 23.30 -2.30
CA PRO A 115 -10.49 22.61 -1.59
C PRO A 115 -10.88 22.13 -0.18
N THR A 116 -11.84 22.82 0.46
CA THR A 116 -12.38 22.49 1.79
C THR A 116 -13.04 21.12 1.88
N ASN A 117 -13.40 20.52 0.73
CA ASN A 117 -14.01 19.21 0.68
C ASN A 117 -12.98 18.07 0.62
N CYS A 118 -11.67 18.38 0.54
CA CYS A 118 -10.62 17.37 0.51
C CYS A 118 -10.48 16.70 1.89
N LEU A 119 -10.55 15.37 1.93
CA LEU A 119 -10.43 14.58 3.16
C LEU A 119 -8.98 14.10 3.36
N ILE A 120 -8.19 15.02 3.91
CA ILE A 120 -6.86 14.75 4.46
C ILE A 120 -6.97 14.98 5.96
N PHE A 121 -6.66 13.97 6.77
CA PHE A 121 -6.65 14.09 8.22
C PHE A 121 -5.40 14.85 8.68
N PRO A 122 -5.47 16.11 9.14
CA PRO A 122 -4.27 16.84 9.52
C PRO A 122 -3.97 16.60 11.00
N ASN A 123 -2.99 15.72 11.24
CA ASN A 123 -2.30 15.50 12.51
C ASN A 123 -3.14 14.92 13.67
N ALA A 124 -2.50 14.04 14.46
CA ALA A 124 -3.06 13.41 15.67
C ALA A 124 -3.47 14.40 16.80
N ALA A 125 -3.26 15.71 16.61
CA ALA A 125 -3.59 16.75 17.60
C ALA A 125 -5.07 17.14 17.62
N LYS A 126 -5.93 16.53 16.79
CA LYS A 126 -7.38 16.73 16.82
C LYS A 126 -8.12 15.44 17.17
N ASP A 127 -8.03 15.05 18.44
CA ASP A 127 -8.69 13.87 19.03
C ASP A 127 -10.21 13.78 18.77
N ARG A 128 -10.87 14.88 18.42
CA ARG A 128 -12.31 14.90 18.08
C ARG A 128 -12.63 14.33 16.69
N GLU A 129 -11.73 14.46 15.72
CA GLU A 129 -12.01 14.15 14.30
C GLU A 129 -11.75 12.66 13.96
N THR A 130 -10.96 11.90 14.73
CA THR A 130 -10.75 10.44 14.54
C THR A 130 -11.96 9.59 14.88
N SER A 131 -12.87 10.13 15.71
CA SER A 131 -14.14 9.50 16.07
C SER A 131 -15.23 9.74 15.02
N GLU A 132 -14.95 10.53 13.99
CA GLU A 132 -15.90 10.88 12.96
C GLU A 132 -15.79 9.96 11.74
N PHE A 133 -16.88 9.93 10.97
CA PHE A 133 -16.93 9.24 9.69
C PHE A 133 -16.05 9.98 8.66
N PRO A 134 -15.21 9.29 7.85
CA PRO A 134 -15.09 7.83 7.69
C PRO A 134 -14.04 7.16 8.59
N TYR A 135 -13.24 7.92 9.33
CA TYR A 135 -12.01 7.44 9.98
C TYR A 135 -12.26 6.37 11.03
N VAL A 136 -13.34 6.49 11.81
CA VAL A 136 -13.73 5.46 12.79
C VAL A 136 -13.87 4.06 12.17
N GLU A 137 -14.35 3.97 10.93
CA GLU A 137 -14.50 2.70 10.23
C GLU A 137 -13.15 2.17 9.72
N LEU A 138 -12.23 3.06 9.33
CA LEU A 138 -10.88 2.69 8.87
C LEU A 138 -10.03 2.15 10.03
N PHE A 139 -10.10 2.79 11.20
CA PHE A 139 -9.44 2.31 12.42
C PHE A 139 -10.05 1.01 12.94
N ARG A 140 -11.37 0.82 12.78
CA ARG A 140 -12.02 -0.46 13.10
C ARG A 140 -11.49 -1.59 12.20
N ASP A 141 -11.26 -1.31 10.91
CA ASP A 141 -10.64 -2.29 10.00
C ASP A 141 -9.20 -2.60 10.37
N PHE A 142 -8.43 -1.59 10.80
CA PHE A 142 -7.07 -1.79 11.29
C PHE A 142 -7.05 -2.73 12.49
N ALA A 143 -7.82 -2.42 13.54
CA ALA A 143 -7.92 -3.25 14.73
C ALA A 143 -8.41 -4.67 14.42
N ALA A 144 -9.39 -4.81 13.51
CA ALA A 144 -9.90 -6.13 13.13
C ALA A 144 -8.88 -6.97 12.35
N ALA A 145 -7.99 -6.34 11.58
CA ALA A 145 -6.96 -7.04 10.82
C ALA A 145 -5.73 -7.39 11.67
N THR A 146 -5.40 -6.57 12.67
CA THR A 146 -4.21 -6.74 13.51
C THR A 146 -4.49 -7.56 14.76
N CYS A 147 -5.58 -7.31 15.49
CA CYS A 147 -5.90 -7.93 16.77
C CYS A 147 -6.50 -9.33 16.60
N ARG A 148 -5.73 -10.25 16.00
CA ARG A 148 -6.09 -11.66 15.81
C ARG A 148 -4.86 -12.57 15.96
N PRO A 149 -5.04 -13.84 16.37
CA PRO A 149 -3.92 -14.78 16.51
C PRO A 149 -3.12 -14.96 15.21
N ASN A 150 -1.85 -15.36 15.33
CA ASN A 150 -0.95 -15.65 14.22
C ASN A 150 -0.78 -14.49 13.21
N THR A 151 -0.78 -13.25 13.71
CA THR A 151 -0.65 -12.04 12.89
C THR A 151 0.72 -11.39 13.06
N VAL A 152 1.32 -11.00 11.93
CA VAL A 152 2.55 -10.19 11.91
C VAL A 152 2.21 -8.83 11.32
N LEU A 153 2.46 -7.77 12.09
CA LEU A 153 2.39 -6.39 11.61
C LEU A 153 3.79 -5.93 11.25
N VAL A 154 3.98 -5.47 10.01
CA VAL A 154 5.25 -4.88 9.55
C VAL A 154 5.05 -3.38 9.39
N CYS A 155 5.75 -2.60 10.22
CA CYS A 155 5.79 -1.15 10.15
C CYS A 155 7.04 -0.72 9.38
N TYR A 156 6.86 0.07 8.32
CA TYR A 156 7.96 0.64 7.54
C TYR A 156 7.83 2.16 7.50
N GLY A 157 8.80 2.86 8.09
CA GLY A 157 8.82 4.33 8.15
C GLY A 157 7.74 4.96 9.06
N TYR A 158 7.08 4.18 9.91
CA TYR A 158 6.11 4.69 10.87
C TYR A 158 6.80 5.22 12.12
N GLY A 159 6.64 6.52 12.40
CA GLY A 159 7.33 7.21 13.51
C GLY A 159 6.65 7.13 14.88
N PHE A 160 5.61 6.31 15.05
CA PHE A 160 4.89 6.13 16.33
C PHE A 160 4.34 7.43 16.95
N GLY A 161 4.03 8.42 16.12
CA GLY A 161 3.47 9.71 16.54
C GLY A 161 1.93 9.72 16.67
N ASP A 162 1.24 8.67 16.24
CA ASP A 162 -0.22 8.56 16.31
C ASP A 162 -0.64 7.60 17.42
N GLU A 163 -1.21 8.16 18.49
CA GLU A 163 -1.57 7.39 19.68
C GLU A 163 -2.75 6.44 19.44
N HIS A 164 -3.63 6.71 18.47
CA HIS A 164 -4.71 5.78 18.13
C HIS A 164 -4.16 4.52 17.47
N ILE A 165 -3.23 4.67 16.53
CA ILE A 165 -2.55 3.53 15.91
C ILE A 165 -1.73 2.78 16.97
N ASN A 166 -0.97 3.49 17.80
CA ASN A 166 -0.15 2.89 18.85
C ASN A 166 -0.99 2.03 19.81
N ARG A 167 -2.15 2.53 20.27
CA ARG A 167 -3.08 1.76 21.13
C ARG A 167 -3.54 0.45 20.48
N VAL A 168 -3.88 0.47 19.19
CA VAL A 168 -4.27 -0.75 18.48
C VAL A 168 -3.11 -1.74 18.35
N ILE A 169 -1.87 -1.25 18.18
CA ILE A 169 -0.68 -2.11 18.17
C ILE A 169 -0.42 -2.70 19.56
N GLU A 170 -0.63 -1.93 20.64
CA GLU A 170 -0.56 -2.41 22.02
C GLU A 170 -1.58 -3.52 22.29
N ASP A 171 -2.83 -3.31 21.85
CA ASP A 171 -3.90 -4.30 21.95
C ASP A 171 -3.55 -5.57 21.16
N MET A 172 -3.00 -5.44 19.94
CA MET A 172 -2.52 -6.58 19.16
C MET A 172 -1.48 -7.39 19.95
N LEU A 173 -0.48 -6.71 20.51
CA LEU A 173 0.62 -7.35 21.25
C LEU A 173 0.16 -8.03 22.54
N SER A 174 -1.04 -7.74 23.05
CA SER A 174 -1.63 -8.51 24.14
C SER A 174 -1.88 -9.98 23.78
N ILE A 175 -2.00 -10.31 22.49
CA ILE A 175 -2.19 -11.66 21.97
C ILE A 175 -0.80 -12.31 21.77
N PRO A 176 -0.45 -13.40 22.49
CA PRO A 176 0.91 -13.96 22.48
C PRO A 176 1.44 -14.43 21.12
N SER A 177 0.54 -14.86 20.22
CA SER A 177 0.91 -15.34 18.87
C SER A 177 1.12 -14.21 17.85
N THR A 178 1.09 -12.94 18.27
CA THR A 178 1.30 -11.80 17.38
C THR A 178 2.74 -11.32 17.43
N HIS A 179 3.19 -10.74 16.31
CA HIS A 179 4.54 -10.20 16.18
C HIS A 179 4.53 -8.84 15.50
N LEU A 180 5.36 -7.93 15.98
CA LEU A 180 5.57 -6.60 15.41
C LEU A 180 6.98 -6.50 14.85
N VAL A 181 7.10 -6.16 13.57
CA VAL A 181 8.39 -5.83 12.93
C VAL A 181 8.41 -4.33 12.66
N ILE A 182 9.39 -3.63 13.23
CA ILE A 182 9.56 -2.18 13.06
C ILE A 182 10.82 -1.92 12.23
N ILE A 183 10.63 -1.30 11.07
CA ILE A 183 11.70 -0.88 10.17
C ILE A 183 11.65 0.66 10.06
N SER A 184 12.71 1.33 10.48
CA SER A 184 12.78 2.80 10.45
C SER A 184 14.19 3.30 10.14
N ILE A 185 14.29 4.43 9.44
CA ILE A 185 15.58 5.07 9.15
C ILE A 185 16.20 5.59 10.45
N ASP A 186 15.38 6.21 11.28
CA ASP A 186 15.76 6.85 12.54
C ASP A 186 14.69 6.63 13.63
N ASN A 187 14.95 7.21 14.79
CA ASN A 187 14.05 7.18 15.95
C ASN A 187 13.81 8.61 16.46
N PRO A 188 13.02 9.41 15.73
CA PRO A 188 12.88 10.83 16.04
C PRO A 188 12.18 11.00 17.40
N GLY A 189 12.85 11.73 18.30
CA GLY A 189 12.32 12.01 19.64
C GLY A 189 12.16 10.77 20.53
N ASN A 190 12.92 9.70 20.26
CA ASN A 190 12.88 8.44 21.00
C ASN A 190 11.50 7.76 21.05
N ARG A 191 10.59 8.10 20.14
CA ARG A 191 9.20 7.59 20.17
C ARG A 191 9.13 6.07 20.04
N ILE A 192 9.96 5.48 19.19
CA ILE A 192 10.02 4.03 18.99
C ILE A 192 10.56 3.35 20.24
N SER A 193 11.62 3.90 20.85
CA SER A 193 12.18 3.39 22.10
C SER A 193 11.18 3.47 23.25
N ASN A 194 10.51 4.62 23.40
CA ASN A 194 9.50 4.82 24.44
C ASN A 194 8.33 3.84 24.25
N PHE A 195 7.89 3.61 23.02
CA PHE A 195 6.87 2.61 22.71
C PHE A 195 7.35 1.20 23.09
N TYR A 196 8.55 0.82 22.65
CA TYR A 196 9.14 -0.49 22.95
C TYR A 196 9.25 -0.77 24.46
N GLU A 197 9.75 0.19 25.23
CA GLU A 197 9.86 0.11 26.69
C GLU A 197 8.48 0.06 27.36
N ARG A 198 7.53 0.87 26.89
CA ARG A 198 6.16 0.92 27.42
C ARG A 198 5.42 -0.40 27.22
N VAL A 199 5.56 -1.05 26.07
CA VAL A 199 4.87 -2.32 25.81
C VAL A 199 5.49 -3.49 26.57
N GLY A 200 6.82 -3.48 26.75
CA GLY A 200 7.52 -4.48 27.57
C GLY A 200 7.46 -5.92 27.05
N ARG A 201 7.21 -6.12 25.75
CA ARG A 201 7.10 -7.45 25.10
C ARG A 201 8.19 -7.67 24.07
N SER A 202 9.44 -7.74 24.53
CA SER A 202 10.63 -7.87 23.66
C SER A 202 10.55 -9.07 22.70
N ASP A 203 10.00 -10.19 23.16
CA ASP A 203 9.96 -11.43 22.37
C ASP A 203 9.01 -11.34 21.16
N GLN A 204 8.07 -10.39 21.20
CA GLN A 204 7.08 -10.16 20.14
C GLN A 204 7.46 -8.98 19.23
N ILE A 205 8.61 -8.34 19.44
CA ILE A 205 9.00 -7.14 18.69
C ILE A 205 10.39 -7.33 18.07
N SER A 206 10.47 -7.26 16.75
CA SER A 206 11.73 -7.17 16.01
C SER A 206 11.98 -5.73 15.57
N LEU A 207 13.13 -5.18 15.96
CA LEU A 207 13.50 -3.79 15.71
C LEU A 207 14.67 -3.70 14.72
N MET A 208 14.46 -3.01 13.60
CA MET A 208 15.46 -2.73 12.58
C MET A 208 15.52 -1.21 12.34
N ILE A 209 16.37 -0.53 13.11
CA ILE A 209 16.57 0.92 12.98
C ILE A 209 17.92 1.20 12.32
N GLY A 210 17.93 2.08 11.32
CA GLY A 210 19.12 2.61 10.70
C GLY A 210 19.02 2.65 9.18
N PHE A 211 19.77 3.57 8.58
CA PHE A 211 19.80 3.75 7.13
C PHE A 211 20.06 2.45 6.34
N PRO A 212 21.00 1.57 6.73
CA PRO A 212 21.22 0.32 5.99
C PRO A 212 20.01 -0.61 5.97
N PHE A 213 19.16 -0.60 7.01
CA PHE A 213 18.01 -1.48 7.11
C PHE A 213 16.73 -0.90 6.50
N ALA A 214 16.64 0.42 6.44
CA ALA A 214 15.43 1.13 6.05
C ALA A 214 15.50 1.82 4.69
N GLU A 215 16.67 1.85 4.04
CA GLU A 215 16.76 2.24 2.64
C GLU A 215 16.08 1.16 1.78
N ILE A 216 15.07 1.58 0.99
CA ILE A 216 14.14 0.64 0.35
C ILE A 216 14.82 -0.33 -0.61
N THR A 217 15.87 0.11 -1.31
CA THR A 217 16.59 -0.71 -2.28
C THR A 217 17.35 -1.81 -1.56
N ASN A 218 18.15 -1.47 -0.56
CA ASN A 218 18.90 -2.43 0.23
C ASN A 218 17.98 -3.36 1.05
N LEU A 219 16.87 -2.85 1.59
CA LEU A 219 15.87 -3.65 2.28
C LEU A 219 15.34 -4.77 1.38
N VAL A 220 14.96 -4.42 0.15
CA VAL A 220 14.43 -5.36 -0.84
C VAL A 220 15.48 -6.36 -1.31
N ASP A 221 16.69 -5.89 -1.62
CA ASP A 221 17.71 -6.72 -2.25
C ASP A 221 18.41 -7.66 -1.27
N THR A 222 18.53 -7.26 -0.01
CA THR A 222 19.36 -7.96 0.99
C THR A 222 18.54 -8.68 2.06
N PHE A 223 17.43 -8.10 2.52
CA PHE A 223 16.73 -8.57 3.73
C PHE A 223 15.38 -9.20 3.47
N LEU A 224 14.63 -8.74 2.46
CA LEU A 224 13.34 -9.32 2.14
C LEU A 224 13.49 -10.64 1.40
N PRO A 225 12.59 -11.60 1.64
CA PRO A 225 12.56 -12.81 0.86
C PRO A 225 12.34 -12.44 -0.61
N LYS A 226 13.12 -13.07 -1.49
CA LYS A 226 12.84 -13.01 -2.92
C LYS A 226 11.44 -13.55 -3.13
N PRO A 227 10.55 -12.81 -3.80
CA PRO A 227 9.19 -13.25 -4.01
C PRO A 227 9.22 -14.63 -4.65
N ALA A 228 8.63 -15.62 -3.96
CA ALA A 228 8.40 -16.90 -4.58
C ALA A 228 7.44 -16.63 -5.75
N ILE A 229 7.78 -17.13 -6.93
CA ILE A 229 7.04 -17.07 -8.22
C ILE A 229 7.72 -16.15 -9.26
N ASP A 230 8.62 -16.80 -10.02
CA ASP A 230 9.18 -16.36 -11.31
C ASP A 230 8.09 -15.99 -12.34
N LEU A 231 6.90 -16.62 -12.26
CA LEU A 231 5.74 -16.30 -13.12
C LEU A 231 5.12 -14.92 -12.85
N THR A 232 5.27 -14.36 -11.64
CA THR A 232 4.68 -13.05 -11.29
C THR A 232 5.56 -11.94 -11.83
N THR A 233 6.89 -12.13 -11.83
CA THR A 233 7.85 -11.26 -12.51
C THR A 233 7.62 -11.30 -14.03
N GLN A 234 7.37 -12.48 -14.61
CA GLN A 234 6.98 -12.62 -16.02
C GLN A 234 5.66 -11.91 -16.32
N LYS A 235 4.61 -12.13 -15.52
CA LYS A 235 3.33 -11.41 -15.66
C LYS A 235 3.46 -9.91 -15.48
N VAL A 236 4.30 -9.46 -14.55
CA VAL A 236 4.64 -8.05 -14.34
C VAL A 236 5.28 -7.47 -15.61
N GLN A 237 6.23 -8.19 -16.19
CA GLN A 237 6.92 -7.77 -17.40
C GLN A 237 5.96 -7.76 -18.60
N GLU A 238 5.10 -8.77 -18.72
CA GLU A 238 4.00 -8.81 -19.69
C GLU A 238 2.99 -7.66 -19.47
N ILE A 239 2.65 -7.30 -18.24
CA ILE A 239 1.75 -6.18 -17.92
C ILE A 239 2.41 -4.84 -18.29
N ILE A 240 3.71 -4.67 -18.00
CA ILE A 240 4.45 -3.45 -18.39
C ILE A 240 4.51 -3.33 -19.91
N THR A 241 4.84 -4.40 -20.62
CA THR A 241 4.90 -4.43 -22.09
C THR A 241 3.51 -4.24 -22.72
N SER A 242 2.47 -4.91 -22.21
CA SER A 242 1.10 -4.79 -22.72
C SER A 242 0.45 -3.45 -22.42
N ARG A 243 0.91 -2.73 -21.39
CA ARG A 243 0.46 -1.36 -21.07
C ARG A 243 1.21 -0.28 -21.86
N GLY A 244 2.13 -0.65 -22.75
CA GLY A 244 2.86 0.28 -23.61
C GLY A 244 3.82 1.20 -22.86
N TRP A 245 4.26 0.83 -21.66
CA TRP A 245 5.27 1.56 -20.90
C TRP A 245 6.65 0.97 -21.16
N ASP A 246 7.08 1.02 -22.42
CA ASP A 246 8.45 0.68 -22.75
C ASP A 246 9.44 1.78 -22.34
N LYS A 247 10.62 1.29 -21.92
CA LYS A 247 11.77 2.01 -21.38
C LYS A 247 12.16 3.25 -22.20
N LYS A 248 12.67 4.27 -21.49
CA LYS A 248 13.53 5.32 -22.07
C LYS A 248 14.53 4.67 -23.03
N THR A 249 14.51 5.13 -24.28
CA THR A 249 15.60 5.02 -25.24
C THR A 249 16.89 5.45 -24.56
N SER A 250 17.75 4.49 -24.23
CA SER A 250 19.16 4.76 -24.02
C SER A 250 19.73 5.26 -25.34
N LYS A 251 20.31 6.47 -25.31
CA LYS A 251 21.16 7.02 -26.37
C LYS A 251 22.21 6.00 -26.79
N GLU A 252 22.05 5.46 -27.98
CA GLU A 252 23.11 4.90 -28.84
C GLU A 252 22.50 4.77 -30.23
N ASP A 253 22.42 5.89 -30.93
CA ASP A 253 22.27 6.02 -32.39
C ASP A 253 22.71 7.44 -32.75
N LEU A 254 23.97 7.73 -32.46
CA LEU A 254 24.71 8.89 -32.96
C LEU A 254 26.12 8.41 -33.35
N SER A 255 26.19 7.62 -34.42
CA SER A 255 27.35 7.55 -35.32
C SER A 255 27.09 6.46 -36.37
N ASP A 256 26.48 6.83 -37.49
CA ASP A 256 26.89 6.35 -38.82
C ASP A 256 26.05 7.06 -39.88
N ASP A 257 26.37 8.34 -40.09
CA ASP A 257 25.96 9.09 -41.28
C ASP A 257 27.19 9.85 -41.81
N SER A 258 28.22 9.09 -42.14
CA SER A 258 29.37 9.57 -42.92
C SER A 258 29.98 8.43 -43.72
N ASN A 259 29.27 7.99 -44.76
CA ASN A 259 29.85 7.53 -46.03
C ASN A 259 28.76 6.88 -46.90
N GLN A 260 28.18 7.65 -47.82
CA GLN A 260 27.87 7.23 -49.20
C GLN A 260 27.18 8.38 -49.95
N LEU A 261 27.99 9.36 -50.35
CA LEU A 261 27.67 10.25 -51.47
C LEU A 261 28.84 10.15 -52.45
N GLY A 262 28.75 9.14 -53.32
CA GLY A 262 29.67 8.88 -54.41
C GLY A 262 29.05 7.86 -55.34
N GLU A 263 28.85 8.28 -56.60
CA GLU A 263 28.50 7.48 -57.78
C GLU A 263 27.00 7.21 -58.05
N LEU A 264 26.36 8.07 -58.86
CA LEU A 264 26.11 7.85 -60.30
C LEU A 264 24.82 8.56 -60.79
N ILE A 265 25.04 9.53 -61.69
CA ILE A 265 24.15 10.12 -62.70
C ILE A 265 23.14 11.17 -62.20
#